data_AF-Q605I3-F1
#
_entry.id   AF-Q605I3-F1
#
_cell.length_a   1.000
_cell.length_b   1.000
_cell.length_c   1.000
_cell.angle_alpha   90.00
_cell.angle_beta   90.00
_cell.angle_gamma   90.00
#
_symmetry.space_group_name_H-M   'P 1'
#
loop_
_entity.id
_entity.type
_entity.pdbx_description
1 polymer ?
#
loop_
_entity_poly.entity_id
_entity_poly.type
_entity_poly.pdbx_seq_one_letter_code
_entity_poly.pdbx_strand_id
1 'polypeptide(L)'
;MPEPAEAPDGAFDAWRPETGWPRLLATAAGNCLLGIGYGLMMTALYAWRRPKGVTQGLAWGLAGFGVFFAAPGLGLPPELPGDFAAELGARQSWWLATALCTTGGLALLGLQERRVLRLLGVLLLALPHLVGAPHPPVSGGLAPETLRGQFRLATLLSNALFWGMLGGVSAVAFRRFCPAE
;
A
#
# COMPACT_ATOMS: atom_id res chain seq x y z
N MET A 1 46.97 -7.54 -21.38
CA MET A 1 45.86 -6.88 -20.66
C MET A 1 44.59 -7.51 -21.21
N PRO A 2 43.85 -8.33 -20.44
CA PRO A 2 42.61 -8.92 -20.94
C PRO A 2 41.55 -7.81 -21.08
N GLU A 3 40.82 -7.81 -22.19
CA GLU A 3 39.66 -6.93 -22.39
C GLU A 3 38.63 -7.10 -21.27
N PRO A 4 37.92 -6.03 -20.87
CA PRO A 4 36.75 -6.19 -20.02
C PRO A 4 35.71 -7.01 -20.78
N ALA A 5 35.26 -8.12 -20.19
CA ALA A 5 34.18 -8.93 -20.75
C ALA A 5 32.95 -8.05 -21.01
N GLU A 6 32.53 -7.97 -22.27
CA GLU A 6 31.24 -7.40 -22.66
C GLU A 6 30.15 -8.10 -21.84
N ALA A 7 29.36 -7.31 -21.10
CA ALA A 7 28.19 -7.82 -20.43
C ALA A 7 27.25 -8.43 -21.48
N PRO A 8 26.65 -9.61 -21.27
CA PRO A 8 25.75 -10.18 -22.25
C PRO A 8 24.61 -9.21 -22.56
N ASP A 9 24.43 -8.88 -23.84
CA ASP A 9 23.40 -8.01 -24.46
C ASP A 9 21.94 -8.53 -24.28
N GLY A 10 21.67 -9.26 -23.20
CA GLY A 10 20.39 -9.94 -22.96
C GLY A 10 19.97 -9.96 -21.50
N ALA A 11 20.44 -9.01 -20.68
CA ALA A 11 19.94 -8.81 -19.33
C ALA A 11 18.48 -8.31 -19.38
N PHE A 12 17.54 -9.24 -19.60
CA PHE A 12 16.08 -9.08 -19.64
C PHE A 12 15.61 -7.69 -20.03
N ASP A 13 15.36 -7.48 -21.32
CA ASP A 13 14.63 -6.32 -21.79
C ASP A 13 13.20 -6.40 -21.24
N ALA A 14 13.04 -5.93 -19.99
CA ALA A 14 11.82 -6.07 -19.21
C ALA A 14 10.74 -5.30 -19.93
N TRP A 15 9.70 -6.01 -20.41
CA TRP A 15 8.62 -5.43 -21.18
C TRP A 15 8.10 -4.15 -20.50
N ARG A 16 8.07 -3.05 -21.27
CA ARG A 16 7.53 -1.76 -20.85
C ARG A 16 6.61 -1.25 -21.93
N PRO A 17 5.39 -0.79 -21.58
CA PRO A 17 4.49 -0.23 -22.58
C PRO A 17 5.08 1.07 -23.15
N GLU A 18 4.92 1.22 -24.46
CA GLU A 18 5.29 2.44 -25.18
C GLU A 18 4.62 3.68 -24.56
N THR A 19 5.31 4.82 -24.66
CA THR A 19 4.82 6.10 -24.14
C THR A 19 3.51 6.50 -24.83
N GLY A 20 2.62 7.20 -24.12
CA GLY A 20 1.31 7.60 -24.65
C GLY A 20 0.18 6.65 -24.22
N TRP A 21 -0.74 6.36 -25.15
CA TRP A 21 -1.94 5.57 -24.85
C TRP A 21 -1.69 4.14 -24.36
N PRO A 22 -0.71 3.38 -24.92
CA PRO A 22 -0.41 2.03 -24.44
C PRO A 22 -0.04 2.00 -22.95
N ARG A 23 0.77 2.95 -22.48
CA ARG A 23 1.14 3.08 -21.06
C ARG A 23 -0.04 3.43 -20.18
N LEU A 24 -0.92 4.32 -20.63
CA LEU A 24 -2.12 4.69 -19.88
C LEU A 24 -3.04 3.47 -19.71
N LEU A 25 -3.27 2.71 -20.78
CA LEU A 25 -4.08 1.48 -20.72
C LEU A 25 -3.46 0.42 -19.83
N ALA A 26 -2.15 0.17 -19.96
CA ALA A 26 -1.45 -0.80 -19.12
C ALA A 26 -1.52 -0.41 -17.63
N THR A 27 -1.34 0.87 -17.31
CA THR A 27 -1.46 1.39 -15.93
C THR A 27 -2.89 1.26 -15.41
N ALA A 28 -3.88 1.62 -16.22
CA ALA A 28 -5.30 1.52 -15.86
C ALA A 28 -5.69 0.06 -15.61
N ALA A 29 -5.32 -0.86 -16.52
CA ALA A 29 -5.57 -2.29 -16.37
C ALA A 29 -4.92 -2.86 -15.11
N GLY A 30 -3.65 -2.49 -14.84
CA GLY A 30 -2.95 -2.89 -13.62
C GLY A 30 -3.65 -2.42 -12.34
N ASN A 31 -4.07 -1.15 -12.31
CA ASN A 31 -4.82 -0.59 -11.18
C ASN A 31 -6.20 -1.25 -11.01
N CYS A 32 -6.90 -1.55 -12.10
CA CYS A 32 -8.17 -2.28 -12.06
C CYS A 32 -7.98 -3.69 -11.48
N LEU A 33 -6.95 -4.42 -11.91
CA LEU A 33 -6.66 -5.76 -11.41
C LEU A 33 -6.32 -5.74 -9.91
N LEU A 34 -5.49 -4.78 -9.49
CA LEU A 34 -5.18 -4.58 -8.08
C LEU A 34 -6.44 -4.26 -7.26
N GLY A 35 -7.31 -3.41 -7.79
CA GLY A 35 -8.57 -3.05 -7.15
C GLY A 35 -9.53 -4.24 -7.01
N ILE A 36 -9.60 -5.11 -8.02
CA ILE A 36 -10.35 -6.38 -7.94
C ILE A 36 -9.78 -7.25 -6.81
N GLY A 37 -8.45 -7.40 -6.73
CA GLY A 37 -7.77 -8.14 -5.67
C GLY A 37 -8.13 -7.62 -4.27
N TYR A 38 -8.07 -6.31 -4.05
CA TYR A 38 -8.48 -5.71 -2.78
C TYR A 38 -9.98 -5.87 -2.49
N GLY A 39 -10.85 -5.83 -3.51
CA GLY A 39 -12.27 -6.10 -3.35
C GLY A 39 -12.57 -7.53 -2.90
N LEU A 40 -11.87 -8.51 -3.46
CA LEU A 40 -11.97 -9.91 -3.02
C LEU A 40 -11.47 -10.08 -1.59
N MET A 41 -10.37 -9.43 -1.24
CA MET A 41 -9.85 -9.42 0.13
C MET A 41 -10.86 -8.82 1.13
N MET A 42 -11.48 -7.69 0.80
CA MET A 42 -12.55 -7.10 1.62
C MET A 42 -13.75 -8.03 1.75
N THR A 43 -14.14 -8.70 0.67
CA THR A 43 -15.23 -9.69 0.67
C THR A 43 -14.94 -10.84 1.63
N ALA A 44 -13.72 -11.40 1.59
CA ALA A 44 -13.28 -12.44 2.52
C ALA A 44 -13.30 -11.95 3.98
N LEU A 45 -12.85 -10.72 4.23
CA LEU A 45 -12.90 -10.11 5.55
C LEU A 45 -14.34 -9.96 6.07
N TYR A 46 -15.28 -9.55 5.22
CA TYR A 46 -16.69 -9.42 5.57
C TYR A 46 -17.39 -10.75 5.79
N ALA A 47 -16.93 -11.83 5.15
CA ALA A 47 -17.41 -13.18 5.45
C ALA A 47 -17.13 -13.58 6.90
N TRP A 48 -15.99 -13.16 7.46
CA TRP A 48 -15.68 -13.37 8.88
C TRP A 48 -16.29 -12.29 9.80
N ARG A 49 -16.36 -11.05 9.33
CA ARG A 49 -16.84 -9.90 10.11
C ARG A 49 -17.80 -9.07 9.30
N ARG A 50 -19.05 -9.54 9.26
CA ARG A 50 -20.11 -8.90 8.49
C ARG A 50 -20.29 -7.42 8.89
N PRO A 51 -20.17 -6.48 7.94
CA PRO A 51 -20.41 -5.07 8.23
C PRO A 51 -21.90 -4.83 8.47
N LYS A 52 -22.23 -4.11 9.54
CA LYS A 52 -23.62 -3.73 9.86
C LYS A 52 -24.14 -2.59 8.97
N GLY A 53 -23.24 -1.83 8.36
CA GLY A 53 -23.59 -0.67 7.54
C GLY A 53 -22.39 -0.11 6.78
N VAL A 54 -22.64 0.94 5.98
CA VAL A 54 -21.63 1.59 5.14
C VAL A 54 -20.51 2.20 5.97
N THR A 55 -20.81 2.74 7.16
CA THR A 55 -19.81 3.34 8.06
C THR A 55 -18.77 2.31 8.52
N GLN A 56 -19.18 1.08 8.82
CA GLN A 56 -18.24 0.01 9.14
C GLN A 56 -17.44 -0.43 7.91
N GLY A 57 -18.05 -0.45 6.73
CA GLY A 57 -17.34 -0.67 5.48
C GLY A 57 -16.26 0.39 5.21
N LEU A 58 -16.59 1.67 5.41
CA LEU A 58 -15.64 2.79 5.33
C LEU A 58 -14.50 2.62 6.33
N ALA A 59 -14.79 2.22 7.56
CA ALA A 59 -13.76 1.97 8.58
C ALA A 59 -12.82 0.83 8.17
N TRP A 60 -13.34 -0.28 7.64
CA TRP A 60 -12.52 -1.37 7.11
C TRP A 60 -11.68 -0.95 5.90
N GLY A 61 -12.25 -0.17 5.00
CA GLY A 61 -11.53 0.40 3.86
C GLY A 61 -10.38 1.31 4.31
N LEU A 62 -10.64 2.24 5.21
CA LEU A 62 -9.63 3.14 5.76
C LEU A 62 -8.56 2.41 6.59
N ALA A 63 -8.91 1.30 7.24
CA ALA A 63 -7.92 0.42 7.87
C ALA A 63 -6.99 -0.21 6.81
N GLY A 64 -7.54 -0.66 5.67
CA GLY A 64 -6.75 -1.13 4.53
C GLY A 64 -5.82 -0.05 3.97
N PHE A 65 -6.31 1.19 3.79
CA PHE A 65 -5.46 2.34 3.46
C PHE A 65 -4.32 2.53 4.46
N GLY A 66 -4.63 2.46 5.76
CA GLY A 66 -3.67 2.55 6.84
C GLY A 66 -2.54 1.52 6.70
N VAL A 67 -2.91 0.27 6.42
CA VAL A 67 -1.99 -0.87 6.30
C VAL A 67 -1.08 -0.77 5.08
N PHE A 68 -1.64 -0.50 3.89
CA PHE A 68 -0.89 -0.64 2.64
C PHE A 68 -0.23 0.66 2.16
N PHE A 69 -0.76 1.81 2.58
CA PHE A 69 -0.35 3.11 2.05
C PHE A 69 0.08 4.09 3.14
N ALA A 70 -0.76 4.33 4.15
CA ALA A 70 -0.50 5.40 5.11
C ALA A 70 0.70 5.08 6.01
N ALA A 71 0.69 3.94 6.72
CA ALA A 71 1.77 3.59 7.64
C ALA A 71 3.10 3.36 6.89
N PRO A 72 3.17 2.57 5.79
CA PRO A 72 4.41 2.47 5.03
C PRO A 72 4.85 3.83 4.47
N GLY A 73 3.92 4.65 3.98
CA GLY A 73 4.19 5.98 3.42
C GLY A 73 4.75 7.00 4.41
N LEU A 74 4.58 6.80 5.73
CA LEU A 74 5.21 7.63 6.75
C LEU A 74 6.73 7.41 6.83
N GLY A 75 7.20 6.20 6.55
CA GLY A 75 8.64 5.89 6.55
C GLY A 75 9.27 5.92 5.16
N LEU A 76 8.56 5.40 4.15
CA LEU A 76 8.96 5.42 2.75
C LEU A 76 7.92 6.17 1.92
N PRO A 77 8.01 7.51 1.82
CA PRO A 77 7.09 8.30 1.01
C PRO A 77 7.10 7.85 -0.47
N PRO A 78 5.98 7.98 -1.20
CA PRO A 78 5.94 7.68 -2.63
C PRO A 78 7.02 8.45 -3.39
N GLU A 79 7.85 7.73 -4.14
CA GLU A 79 8.98 8.25 -4.91
C GLU A 79 8.58 8.49 -6.38
N LEU A 80 9.18 9.51 -7.00
CA LEU A 80 9.04 9.76 -8.42
C LEU A 80 10.01 8.89 -9.23
N PRO A 81 9.70 8.61 -10.51
CA PRO A 81 10.67 8.00 -11.41
C PRO A 81 11.98 8.82 -11.47
N GLY A 82 13.11 8.19 -11.16
CA GLY A 82 14.42 8.85 -11.15
C GLY A 82 14.83 9.47 -9.81
N ASP A 83 14.05 9.25 -8.73
CA ASP A 83 14.52 9.51 -7.37
C ASP A 83 15.60 8.48 -6.97
N PHE A 84 16.57 8.91 -6.16
CA PHE A 84 17.52 7.99 -5.55
C PHE A 84 16.80 7.14 -4.51
N ALA A 85 17.02 5.84 -4.60
CA ALA A 85 16.30 4.84 -3.83
C ALA A 85 17.27 3.97 -3.04
N ALA A 86 16.86 3.55 -1.85
CA ALA A 86 17.53 2.46 -1.15
C ALA A 86 17.38 1.15 -1.94
N GLU A 87 18.21 0.16 -1.57
CA GLU A 87 18.13 -1.19 -2.11
C GLU A 87 16.68 -1.71 -2.07
N LEU A 88 16.23 -2.32 -3.17
CA LEU A 88 14.82 -2.64 -3.38
C LEU A 88 14.31 -3.69 -2.39
N GLY A 89 15.10 -4.74 -2.14
CA GLY A 89 14.78 -5.79 -1.18
C GLY A 89 14.62 -5.26 0.24
N ALA A 90 15.48 -4.34 0.67
CA ALA A 90 15.38 -3.66 1.96
C ALA A 90 14.06 -2.88 2.09
N ARG A 91 13.67 -2.13 1.06
CA ARG A 91 12.39 -1.40 1.05
C ARG A 91 11.19 -2.32 1.05
N GLN A 92 11.22 -3.39 0.25
CA GLN A 92 10.14 -4.37 0.16
C GLN A 92 9.94 -5.11 1.50
N SER A 93 11.03 -5.54 2.13
CA SER A 93 10.98 -6.21 3.43
C SER A 93 10.50 -5.27 4.53
N TRP A 94 10.96 -4.02 4.56
CA TRP A 94 10.48 -3.02 5.51
C TRP A 94 9.00 -2.67 5.29
N TRP A 95 8.57 -2.51 4.03
CA TRP A 95 7.17 -2.27 3.68
C TRP A 95 6.28 -3.42 4.17
N LEU A 96 6.68 -4.66 3.91
CA LEU A 96 5.94 -5.85 4.32
C LEU A 96 5.86 -5.95 5.86
N ALA A 97 6.99 -5.74 6.55
CA ALA A 97 7.03 -5.73 8.01
C ALA A 97 6.09 -4.65 8.59
N THR A 98 6.10 -3.44 8.01
CA THR A 98 5.23 -2.33 8.41
C THR A 98 3.76 -2.67 8.17
N ALA A 99 3.42 -3.25 7.03
CA ALA A 99 2.05 -3.66 6.72
C ALA A 99 1.54 -4.76 7.68
N LEU A 100 2.38 -5.76 7.99
CA LEU A 100 2.04 -6.83 8.95
C LEU A 100 1.87 -6.29 10.37
N CYS A 101 2.80 -5.45 10.83
CA CYS A 101 2.70 -4.79 12.13
C CYS A 101 1.46 -3.90 12.23
N THR A 102 1.14 -3.15 11.17
CA THR A 102 -0.04 -2.30 11.12
C THR A 102 -1.33 -3.11 11.15
N THR A 103 -1.38 -4.21 10.39
CA THR A 103 -2.53 -5.12 10.37
C THR A 103 -2.76 -5.72 11.76
N GLY A 104 -1.72 -6.27 12.38
CA GLY A 104 -1.80 -6.82 13.73
C GLY A 104 -2.16 -5.76 14.77
N GLY A 105 -1.59 -4.56 14.66
CA GLY A 105 -1.81 -3.46 15.59
C GLY A 105 -3.26 -2.96 15.54
N LEU A 106 -3.79 -2.73 14.34
CA LEU A 106 -5.20 -2.37 14.14
C LEU A 106 -6.15 -3.49 14.57
N ALA A 107 -5.81 -4.75 14.31
CA ALA A 107 -6.61 -5.89 14.77
C ALA A 107 -6.66 -5.96 16.30
N LEU A 108 -5.53 -5.78 16.98
CA LEU A 108 -5.49 -5.75 18.45
C LEU A 108 -6.26 -4.56 19.03
N LEU A 109 -6.19 -3.39 18.40
CA LEU A 109 -6.92 -2.20 18.84
C LEU A 109 -8.43 -2.30 18.62
N GLY A 110 -8.84 -2.76 17.43
CA GLY A 110 -10.24 -2.77 17.02
C GLY A 110 -11.02 -4.00 17.44
N LEU A 111 -10.36 -5.15 17.64
CA LEU A 111 -11.03 -6.44 17.87
C LEU A 111 -10.88 -6.99 19.28
N GLN A 112 -9.99 -6.42 20.11
CA GLN A 112 -9.77 -6.89 21.49
C GLN A 112 -10.38 -5.95 22.53
N GLU A 113 -10.92 -6.52 23.61
CA GLU A 113 -11.45 -5.77 24.75
C GLU A 113 -10.40 -5.55 25.85
N ARG A 114 -9.43 -6.47 25.97
CA ARG A 114 -8.39 -6.41 27.01
C ARG A 114 -7.45 -5.23 26.77
N ARG A 115 -7.35 -4.32 27.75
CA ARG A 115 -6.49 -3.12 27.68
C ARG A 115 -5.03 -3.45 27.38
N VAL A 116 -4.50 -4.54 27.94
CA VAL A 116 -3.13 -5.01 27.70
C VAL A 116 -2.90 -5.36 26.22
N LEU A 117 -3.87 -6.01 25.57
CA LEU A 117 -3.79 -6.34 24.15
C LEU A 117 -3.86 -5.08 23.26
N ARG A 118 -4.67 -4.08 23.66
CA ARG A 118 -4.70 -2.79 22.97
C ARG A 118 -3.37 -2.05 23.09
N LEU A 119 -2.75 -2.06 24.27
CA LEU A 119 -1.41 -1.49 24.46
C LEU A 119 -0.39 -2.18 23.55
N LEU A 120 -0.42 -3.52 23.47
CA LEU A 120 0.43 -4.26 22.54
C LEU A 120 0.17 -3.84 21.08
N GLY A 121 -1.09 -3.57 20.71
CA GLY A 121 -1.44 -3.05 19.39
C GLY A 121 -0.79 -1.69 19.09
N VAL A 122 -0.79 -0.76 20.05
CA VAL A 122 -0.08 0.52 19.92
C VAL A 122 1.43 0.32 19.75
N LEU A 123 2.02 -0.57 20.56
CA LEU A 123 3.44 -0.89 20.46
C LEU A 123 3.79 -1.49 19.10
N LEU A 124 2.93 -2.34 18.56
CA LEU A 124 3.13 -2.96 17.24
C LEU A 124 3.04 -1.93 16.12
N LEU A 125 2.15 -0.94 16.23
CA LEU A 125 2.08 0.18 15.27
C LEU A 125 3.34 1.05 15.31
N ALA A 126 3.89 1.29 16.50
CA ALA A 126 5.10 2.10 16.65
C ALA A 126 6.37 1.37 16.18
N LEU A 127 6.43 0.05 16.36
CA LEU A 127 7.62 -0.78 16.12
C LEU A 127 8.33 -0.52 14.78
N PRO A 128 7.67 -0.59 13.60
CA PRO A 128 8.37 -0.38 12.32
C PRO A 128 8.95 1.04 12.18
N HIS A 129 8.31 2.04 12.80
CA HIS A 129 8.78 3.42 12.78
C HIS A 129 9.94 3.67 13.73
N LEU A 130 10.03 2.91 14.82
CA LEU A 130 11.17 2.94 15.74
C LEU A 130 12.41 2.25 15.14
N VAL A 131 12.22 1.18 14.36
CA VAL A 131 13.31 0.53 13.60
C VAL A 131 13.83 1.46 12.50
N GLY A 132 12.94 2.26 11.91
CA GLY A 132 13.27 3.23 10.87
C GLY A 132 13.26 2.61 9.47
N ALA A 133 12.89 3.41 8.47
CA ALA A 133 12.85 2.97 7.09
C ALA A 133 14.24 3.00 6.43
N PRO A 134 14.52 2.12 5.46
CA PRO A 134 15.76 2.14 4.70
C PRO A 134 15.77 3.32 3.72
N HIS A 135 16.75 4.21 3.87
CA HIS A 135 16.91 5.40 3.02
C HIS A 135 18.18 5.30 2.17
N PRO A 136 18.22 5.97 1.00
CA PRO A 136 19.45 6.06 0.21
C PRO A 136 20.54 6.83 1.00
N PRO A 137 21.84 6.57 0.76
CA PRO A 137 22.93 7.29 1.41
C PRO A 137 22.93 8.80 1.13
N VAL A 138 22.40 9.19 -0.04
CA VAL A 138 22.24 10.57 -0.47
C VAL A 138 20.80 10.78 -0.90
N SER A 139 20.13 11.76 -0.29
CA SER A 139 18.81 12.18 -0.74
C SER A 139 18.92 13.00 -2.02
N GLY A 140 18.15 12.65 -3.04
CA GLY A 140 18.17 13.36 -4.31
C GLY A 140 17.27 12.70 -5.34
N GLY A 141 17.11 13.37 -6.47
CA GLY A 141 16.31 12.89 -7.59
C GLY A 141 16.27 13.91 -8.72
N LEU A 142 15.91 13.46 -9.91
CA LEU A 142 15.84 14.30 -11.11
C LEU A 142 14.73 15.36 -11.04
N ALA A 143 13.68 15.09 -10.26
CA ALA A 143 12.52 15.97 -10.15
C ALA A 143 12.71 17.09 -9.12
N PRO A 144 12.13 18.28 -9.34
CA PRO A 144 12.09 19.36 -8.33
C PRO A 144 11.35 18.94 -7.05
N GLU A 145 11.75 19.50 -5.91
CA GLU A 145 11.16 19.17 -4.60
C GLU A 145 9.65 19.46 -4.54
N THR A 146 9.21 20.54 -5.18
CA THR A 146 7.79 20.92 -5.25
C THR A 146 6.93 19.85 -5.91
N LEU A 147 7.45 19.22 -6.97
CA LEU A 147 6.76 18.13 -7.68
C LEU A 147 6.72 16.85 -6.83
N ARG A 148 7.79 16.53 -6.10
CA ARG A 148 7.80 15.41 -5.14
C ARG A 148 6.75 15.59 -4.05
N GLY A 149 6.64 16.79 -3.48
CA GLY A 149 5.61 17.11 -2.49
C GLY A 149 4.19 16.93 -3.02
N GLN A 150 3.90 17.47 -4.21
CA GLN A 150 2.61 17.31 -4.87
C GLN A 150 2.28 15.84 -5.17
N PHE A 151 3.26 15.07 -5.65
CA PHE A 151 3.09 13.65 -5.93
C PHE A 151 2.78 12.83 -4.67
N ARG A 152 3.48 13.07 -3.57
CA ARG A 152 3.22 12.41 -2.28
C ARG A 152 1.80 12.67 -1.81
N LEU A 153 1.37 13.93 -1.84
CA LEU A 153 0.02 14.31 -1.42
C LEU A 153 -1.05 13.72 -2.34
N ALA A 154 -0.88 13.85 -3.66
CA ALA A 154 -1.82 13.31 -4.65
C ALA A 154 -1.96 11.78 -4.51
N THR A 155 -0.85 11.07 -4.30
CA THR A 155 -0.84 9.62 -4.10
C THR A 155 -1.58 9.23 -2.83
N LEU A 156 -1.31 9.90 -1.70
CA LEU A 156 -1.97 9.60 -0.44
C LEU A 156 -3.47 9.87 -0.49
N LEU A 157 -3.88 11.02 -1.05
CA LEU A 157 -5.30 11.37 -1.19
C LEU A 157 -6.02 10.41 -2.14
N SER A 158 -5.43 10.08 -3.28
CA SER A 158 -6.02 9.16 -4.26
C SER A 158 -6.23 7.78 -3.65
N ASN A 159 -5.25 7.27 -2.90
CA ASN A 159 -5.38 5.99 -2.22
C ASN A 159 -6.40 6.05 -1.07
N ALA A 160 -6.44 7.12 -0.29
CA ALA A 160 -7.43 7.29 0.78
C ALA A 160 -8.87 7.28 0.23
N LEU A 161 -9.10 8.02 -0.87
CA LEU A 161 -10.38 8.03 -1.57
C LEU A 161 -10.74 6.67 -2.15
N PHE A 162 -9.79 6.03 -2.83
CA PHE A 162 -9.98 4.69 -3.40
C PHE A 162 -10.37 3.67 -2.32
N TRP A 163 -9.63 3.60 -1.21
CA TRP A 163 -9.90 2.66 -0.13
C TRP A 163 -11.18 2.95 0.64
N GLY A 164 -11.50 4.23 0.84
CA GLY A 164 -12.80 4.63 1.40
C GLY A 164 -13.94 4.16 0.51
N MET A 165 -13.88 4.48 -0.80
CA MET A 165 -14.90 4.04 -1.76
C MET A 165 -14.98 2.52 -1.83
N LEU A 166 -13.85 1.82 -1.89
CA LEU A 166 -13.78 0.36 -1.91
C LEU A 166 -14.47 -0.23 -0.68
N GLY A 167 -14.15 0.23 0.52
CA GLY A 167 -14.76 -0.25 1.76
C GLY A 167 -16.27 0.01 1.82
N GLY A 168 -16.71 1.21 1.46
CA GLY A 168 -18.13 1.58 1.46
C GLY A 168 -18.94 0.79 0.43
N VAL A 169 -18.50 0.77 -0.84
CA VAL A 169 -19.18 0.09 -1.94
C VAL A 169 -19.19 -1.42 -1.72
N SER A 170 -18.07 -2.02 -1.32
CA SER A 170 -18.00 -3.46 -1.04
C SER A 170 -18.91 -3.87 0.11
N ALA A 171 -19.06 -3.06 1.16
CA ALA A 171 -19.97 -3.37 2.26
C ALA A 171 -21.44 -3.31 1.82
N VAL A 172 -21.82 -2.36 0.96
CA VAL A 172 -23.17 -2.30 0.37
C VAL A 172 -23.42 -3.53 -0.50
N ALA A 173 -22.49 -3.85 -1.41
CA ALA A 173 -22.59 -4.99 -2.30
C ALA A 173 -22.71 -6.30 -1.50
N PHE A 174 -21.83 -6.51 -0.52
CA PHE A 174 -21.82 -7.71 0.32
C PHE A 174 -23.16 -7.91 1.04
N ARG A 175 -23.71 -6.85 1.65
CA ARG A 175 -25.00 -6.94 2.35
C ARG A 175 -26.18 -7.24 1.42
N ARG A 176 -26.11 -6.76 0.17
CA ARG A 176 -27.15 -6.98 -0.84
C ARG A 176 -27.11 -8.40 -1.40
N PHE A 177 -25.93 -8.93 -1.68
CA PHE A 177 -25.78 -10.24 -2.31
C PHE A 177 -25.66 -11.40 -1.31
N CYS A 178 -25.30 -11.12 -0.06
CA CYS A 178 -25.29 -12.09 1.04
C CYS A 178 -26.22 -11.61 2.17
N PRO A 179 -27.54 -11.86 2.07
CA PRO A 179 -28.51 -11.51 3.11
C PRO A 179 -28.20 -12.19 4.45
N ALA A 180 -28.74 -11.67 5.56
CA ALA A 180 -28.69 -12.39 6.83
C ALA A 180 -29.86 -13.36 6.84
N GLU A 181 -29.59 -14.61 7.18
CA GLU A 181 -30.65 -15.56 7.53
C GLU A 181 -31.35 -15.12 8.82
#